data_AF-A0A6I9VT51-F1
#
_entry.id   AF-A0A6I9VT51-F1
#
_cell.length_a   1.000
_cell.length_b   1.000
_cell.length_c   1.000
_cell.angle_alpha   90.00
_cell.angle_beta   90.00
_cell.angle_gamma   90.00
#
_symmetry.space_group_name_H-M   'P 1'
#
loop_
_entity.id
_entity.type
_entity.pdbx_description
1 polymer ?
#
loop_
_entity_poly.entity_id
_entity_poly.type
_entity_poly.pdbx_seq_one_letter_code
_entity_poly.pdbx_strand_id
1 'polypeptide(L)'
;MNEDWREYITASSRMYPMIIYANLSRRYSNILMSINASAAVFYALGGLVRRSTKNEDDPRGTRFDLPVKMELPFEVNESPIFEITAIVQFLHELSLSSLVAMINSLVVTLILHVSGQIDIIRQGLTQVSSKSYQSSSFLPEIKVLILKHQRIISLSDNIEDLFSWIALMQFLSNTLVICCLGCMIIITIGSNQGAIILTKSILFYVAITLEAFVFCFAGEYLSAKSKSIADAVYESVWYNMTPSQCRTLLLVIVRSQKRLTITAGKVIDLSLEGFTSVMKASASYISVLHAMY
;
A
#
# COMPACT_ATOMS: atom_id res chain seq x y z
N MET A 1 10.80 -16.69 -1.37
CA MET A 1 11.04 -16.31 0.05
C MET A 1 11.83 -17.35 0.83
N ASN A 2 11.30 -18.54 1.16
CA ASN A 2 12.01 -19.52 2.02
C ASN A 2 13.32 -20.05 1.41
N GLU A 3 13.38 -20.21 0.09
CA GLU A 3 14.62 -20.57 -0.61
C GLU A 3 15.65 -19.45 -0.55
N ASP A 4 15.21 -18.20 -0.73
CA ASP A 4 16.09 -17.04 -0.67
C ASP A 4 16.72 -16.90 0.72
N TRP A 5 15.94 -17.06 1.79
CA TRP A 5 16.48 -17.06 3.16
C TRP A 5 17.51 -18.16 3.39
N ARG A 6 17.29 -19.38 2.86
CA ARG A 6 18.26 -20.47 2.95
C ARG A 6 19.56 -20.17 2.20
N GLU A 7 19.48 -19.54 1.04
CA GLU A 7 20.64 -19.15 0.23
C GLU A 7 21.47 -18.04 0.91
N TYR A 8 20.83 -17.16 1.69
CA TYR A 8 21.50 -16.06 2.42
C TYR A 8 22.10 -16.48 3.76
N ILE A 9 21.54 -17.48 4.45
CA ILE A 9 22.12 -18.03 5.69
C ILE A 9 23.55 -18.55 5.45
N THR A 10 23.86 -19.02 4.25
CA THR A 10 25.22 -19.46 3.86
C THR A 10 26.18 -18.33 3.49
N ALA A 11 25.71 -17.08 3.33
CA ALA A 11 26.53 -15.93 2.91
C ALA A 11 26.29 -14.71 3.83
N SER A 12 26.93 -14.72 5.01
CA SER A 12 26.66 -13.82 6.15
C SER A 12 26.63 -12.31 5.82
N SER A 13 27.44 -11.82 4.88
CA SER A 13 27.49 -10.39 4.52
C SER A 13 26.28 -9.91 3.69
N ARG A 14 25.60 -10.82 2.97
CA ARG A 14 24.47 -10.48 2.10
C ARG A 14 23.11 -10.52 2.82
N MET A 15 23.09 -10.93 4.08
CA MET A 15 21.87 -11.05 4.90
C MET A 15 21.39 -9.69 5.44
N TYR A 16 22.30 -8.73 5.59
CA TYR A 16 22.02 -7.43 6.23
C TYR A 16 20.88 -6.63 5.54
N PRO A 17 20.86 -6.48 4.20
CA PRO A 17 19.74 -5.81 3.52
C PRO A 17 18.40 -6.51 3.76
N MET A 18 18.34 -7.84 3.64
CA MET A 18 17.10 -8.61 3.82
C MET A 18 16.52 -8.48 5.23
N ILE A 19 17.38 -8.46 6.25
CA ILE A 19 16.95 -8.26 7.64
C ILE A 19 16.37 -6.84 7.82
N ILE A 20 17.01 -5.82 7.24
CA ILE A 20 16.51 -4.44 7.29
C ILE A 20 15.12 -4.37 6.65
N TYR A 21 14.97 -4.88 5.43
CA TYR A 21 13.69 -4.83 4.72
C TYR A 21 12.60 -5.65 5.43
N ALA A 22 12.95 -6.78 6.04
CA ALA A 22 12.01 -7.56 6.85
C ALA A 22 11.57 -6.81 8.11
N ASN A 23 12.50 -6.16 8.82
CA ASN A 23 12.18 -5.34 9.99
C ASN A 23 11.37 -4.11 9.60
N LEU A 24 11.68 -3.49 8.47
CA LEU A 24 10.97 -2.35 7.94
C LEU A 24 9.53 -2.72 7.54
N SER A 25 9.34 -3.81 6.80
CA SER A 25 8.03 -4.37 6.46
C SER A 25 7.21 -4.68 7.72
N ARG A 26 7.82 -5.29 8.74
CA ARG A 26 7.14 -5.57 10.02
C ARG A 26 6.71 -4.28 10.72
N ARG A 27 7.56 -3.26 10.75
CA ARG A 27 7.23 -1.94 11.32
C ARG A 27 6.06 -1.29 10.56
N TYR A 28 6.13 -1.23 9.23
CA TYR A 28 5.05 -0.67 8.42
C TYR A 28 3.73 -1.42 8.60
N SER A 29 3.78 -2.76 8.58
CA SER A 29 2.59 -3.60 8.76
C SER A 29 1.96 -3.38 10.13
N ASN A 30 2.77 -3.32 11.19
CA ASN A 30 2.28 -3.04 12.54
C ASN A 30 1.66 -1.64 12.66
N ILE A 31 2.28 -0.63 12.05
CA ILE A 31 1.75 0.75 12.02
C ILE A 31 0.41 0.77 11.29
N LEU A 32 0.33 0.21 10.09
CA LEU A 32 -0.92 0.17 9.30
C LEU A 32 -2.03 -0.57 10.03
N MET A 33 -1.72 -1.73 10.61
CA MET A 33 -2.69 -2.53 11.36
C MET A 33 -3.17 -1.80 12.62
N SER A 34 -2.28 -1.10 13.32
CA SER A 34 -2.65 -0.29 14.49
C SER A 34 -3.53 0.90 14.12
N ILE A 35 -3.21 1.61 13.03
CA ILE A 35 -4.02 2.74 12.53
C ILE A 35 -5.43 2.25 12.17
N ASN A 36 -5.54 1.18 11.38
CA ASN A 36 -6.82 0.62 10.95
C ASN A 36 -7.66 0.09 12.13
N ALA A 37 -7.03 -0.62 13.07
CA ALA A 37 -7.71 -1.08 14.29
C ALA A 37 -8.18 0.10 15.15
N SER A 38 -7.35 1.13 15.32
CA SER A 38 -7.73 2.33 16.07
C SER A 38 -8.89 3.07 15.42
N ALA A 39 -8.90 3.19 14.09
CA ALA A 39 -9.98 3.84 13.34
C ALA A 39 -11.33 3.12 13.54
N ALA A 40 -11.34 1.79 13.48
CA ALA A 40 -12.54 0.99 13.75
C ALA A 40 -13.06 1.19 15.18
N VAL A 41 -12.16 1.21 16.17
CA VAL A 41 -12.53 1.48 17.57
C VAL A 41 -13.08 2.89 17.74
N PHE A 42 -12.44 3.91 17.15
CA PHE A 42 -12.93 5.30 17.20
C PHE A 42 -14.29 5.47 16.53
N TYR A 43 -14.54 4.77 15.42
CA TYR A 43 -15.83 4.79 14.76
C TYR A 43 -16.93 4.23 15.66
N ALA A 44 -16.71 3.05 16.25
CA ALA A 44 -17.64 2.40 17.18
C ALA A 44 -17.89 3.24 18.45
N LEU A 45 -16.82 3.75 19.09
CA LEU A 45 -16.93 4.64 20.25
C LEU A 45 -17.68 5.93 19.91
N GLY A 46 -17.43 6.49 18.74
CA GLY A 46 -18.14 7.66 18.25
C GLY A 46 -19.63 7.41 18.02
N GLY A 47 -20.05 6.17 17.78
CA GLY A 47 -21.46 5.77 17.75
C GLY A 47 -22.08 5.75 19.15
N LEU A 48 -21.35 5.18 20.12
CA LEU A 48 -21.78 5.07 21.52
C LEU A 48 -21.83 6.42 22.26
N VAL A 49 -20.87 7.32 22.04
CA VAL A 49 -20.89 8.67 22.63
C VAL A 49 -22.11 9.46 22.16
N ARG A 50 -22.44 9.37 20.86
CA ARG A 50 -23.64 10.01 20.28
C ARG A 50 -24.94 9.46 20.88
N ARG A 51 -24.94 8.20 21.31
CA ARG A 51 -26.05 7.60 22.07
C ARG A 51 -26.17 8.22 23.46
N SER A 52 -25.06 8.37 24.18
CA SER A 52 -25.08 8.95 25.53
C SER A 52 -25.60 10.38 25.55
N THR A 53 -25.19 11.21 24.57
CA THR A 53 -25.63 12.61 24.49
C THR A 53 -27.10 12.76 24.10
N LYS A 54 -27.62 11.93 23.18
CA LYS A 54 -29.05 11.98 22.79
C LYS A 54 -29.98 11.54 23.93
N ASN A 55 -29.54 10.62 24.78
CA ASN A 55 -30.32 10.18 25.94
C ASN A 55 -30.48 11.28 27.01
N GLU A 56 -29.55 12.24 27.09
CA GLU A 56 -29.67 13.38 28.01
C GLU A 56 -30.65 14.46 27.49
N ASP A 57 -30.73 14.66 26.17
CA ASP A 57 -31.57 15.69 25.55
C ASP A 57 -33.03 15.24 25.26
N ASP A 58 -33.32 13.93 25.16
CA ASP A 58 -34.68 13.39 24.93
C ASP A 58 -34.98 12.09 25.74
N PRO A 59 -35.59 12.19 26.93
CA PRO A 59 -35.89 11.05 27.79
C PRO A 59 -37.05 10.16 27.30
N ARG A 60 -37.72 10.48 26.18
CA ARG A 60 -38.76 9.64 25.55
C ARG A 60 -38.26 8.93 24.28
N GLY A 61 -36.93 8.83 24.12
CA GLY A 61 -36.21 8.41 22.92
C GLY A 61 -36.68 7.11 22.27
N THR A 62 -37.39 7.24 21.15
CA THR A 62 -37.95 6.10 20.38
C THR A 62 -37.10 5.71 19.15
N ARG A 63 -35.89 6.26 18.98
CA ARG A 63 -34.99 5.90 17.88
C ARG A 63 -33.54 5.81 18.34
N PHE A 64 -33.08 4.59 18.55
CA PHE A 64 -31.67 4.29 18.79
C PHE A 64 -30.90 4.31 17.47
N ASP A 65 -29.90 5.18 17.36
CA ASP A 65 -29.04 5.19 16.18
C ASP A 65 -27.95 4.12 16.33
N LEU A 66 -28.03 3.06 15.54
CA LEU A 66 -26.97 2.06 15.41
C LEU A 66 -25.64 2.73 14.97
N PRO A 67 -24.46 2.18 15.37
CA PRO A 67 -23.14 2.65 14.91
C PRO A 67 -23.07 2.80 13.40
N VAL A 68 -23.56 1.80 12.67
CA VAL A 68 -23.84 1.88 11.23
C VAL A 68 -25.34 1.97 11.04
N LYS A 69 -25.81 3.07 10.41
CA LYS A 69 -27.24 3.23 10.08
C LYS A 69 -27.64 2.16 9.07
N MET A 70 -28.54 1.27 9.48
CA MET A 70 -29.04 0.17 8.67
C MET A 70 -30.51 -0.05 8.99
N GLU A 71 -31.32 -0.35 7.97
CA GLU A 71 -32.69 -0.83 8.16
C GLU A 71 -32.66 -2.34 8.34
N LEU A 72 -33.09 -2.81 9.51
CA LEU A 72 -33.15 -4.23 9.84
C LEU A 72 -34.61 -4.69 9.82
N PRO A 73 -34.88 -5.96 9.42
CA PRO A 73 -36.24 -6.49 9.32
C PRO A 73 -36.89 -6.76 10.70
N PHE A 74 -36.21 -6.41 11.80
CA PHE A 74 -36.65 -6.59 13.18
C PHE A 74 -36.42 -5.30 13.98
N GLU A 75 -37.21 -5.09 15.04
CA GLU A 75 -37.07 -3.93 15.91
C GLU A 75 -35.82 -4.06 16.80
N VAL A 76 -34.92 -3.08 16.69
CA VAL A 76 -33.62 -3.06 17.39
C VAL A 76 -33.64 -2.15 18.62
N ASN A 77 -34.82 -1.73 19.05
CA ASN A 77 -34.98 -0.68 20.06
C ASN A 77 -34.99 -1.21 21.50
N GLU A 78 -35.05 -2.53 21.71
CA GLU A 78 -35.07 -3.12 23.06
C GLU A 78 -33.79 -3.89 23.38
N SER A 79 -33.37 -3.82 24.65
CA SER A 79 -32.31 -4.70 25.18
C SER A 79 -32.88 -6.12 25.34
N PRO A 80 -32.17 -7.19 24.92
CA PRO A 80 -30.75 -7.26 24.56
C PRO A 80 -30.45 -7.18 23.04
N ILE A 81 -31.47 -7.07 22.18
CA ILE A 81 -31.32 -7.16 20.72
C ILE A 81 -30.42 -6.03 20.19
N PHE A 82 -30.55 -4.82 20.76
CA PHE A 82 -29.67 -3.69 20.44
C PHE A 82 -28.19 -4.00 20.71
N GLU A 83 -27.89 -4.52 21.90
CA GLU A 83 -26.51 -4.78 22.34
C GLU A 83 -25.86 -5.87 21.48
N ILE A 84 -26.62 -6.94 21.20
CA ILE A 84 -26.18 -8.00 20.30
C ILE A 84 -25.89 -7.44 18.90
N THR A 85 -26.80 -6.64 18.35
CA THR A 85 -26.65 -6.04 17.02
C THR A 85 -25.43 -5.11 16.97
N ALA A 86 -25.22 -4.29 18.00
CA ALA A 86 -24.07 -3.39 18.10
C ALA A 86 -22.73 -4.17 18.19
N ILE A 87 -22.68 -5.27 18.96
CA ILE A 87 -21.51 -6.14 19.04
C ILE A 87 -21.22 -6.79 17.68
N VAL A 88 -22.25 -7.30 17.00
CA VAL A 88 -22.10 -7.90 15.67
C VAL A 88 -21.57 -6.88 14.66
N GLN A 89 -22.12 -5.66 14.64
CA GLN A 89 -21.64 -4.58 13.78
C GLN A 89 -20.18 -4.22 14.08
N PHE A 90 -19.79 -4.12 15.35
CA PHE A 90 -18.42 -3.86 15.76
C PHE A 90 -17.45 -4.95 15.29
N LEU A 91 -17.80 -6.22 15.50
CA LEU A 91 -16.97 -7.35 15.05
C LEU A 91 -16.84 -7.39 13.53
N HIS A 92 -17.92 -7.09 12.80
CA HIS A 92 -17.90 -7.00 11.35
C HIS A 92 -16.97 -5.87 10.87
N GLU A 93 -17.09 -4.68 11.44
CA GLU A 93 -16.23 -3.54 11.09
C GLU A 93 -14.75 -3.80 11.40
N LEU A 94 -14.46 -4.39 12.56
CA LEU A 94 -13.10 -4.79 12.92
C LEU A 94 -12.53 -5.82 11.94
N SER A 95 -13.34 -6.78 11.52
CA SER A 95 -12.93 -7.80 10.54
C SER A 95 -12.61 -7.18 9.18
N LEU A 96 -13.44 -6.26 8.69
CA LEU A 96 -13.24 -5.57 7.42
C LEU A 96 -11.98 -4.70 7.46
N SER A 97 -11.82 -3.91 8.53
CA SER A 97 -10.64 -3.08 8.75
C SER A 97 -9.35 -3.91 8.81
N SER A 98 -9.40 -5.08 9.45
CA SER A 98 -8.27 -6.00 9.52
C SER A 98 -7.91 -6.59 8.14
N LEU A 99 -8.90 -6.97 7.33
CA LEU A 99 -8.68 -7.46 5.97
C LEU A 99 -8.00 -6.41 5.09
N VAL A 100 -8.48 -5.17 5.15
CA VAL A 100 -7.89 -4.03 4.45
C VAL A 100 -6.43 -3.80 4.89
N ALA A 101 -6.19 -3.79 6.20
CA ALA A 101 -4.84 -3.64 6.75
C ALA A 101 -3.90 -4.77 6.31
N MET A 102 -4.40 -6.01 6.23
CA MET A 102 -3.63 -7.17 5.77
C MET A 102 -3.24 -7.05 4.29
N ILE A 103 -4.17 -6.64 3.42
CA ILE A 103 -3.89 -6.44 1.99
C ILE A 103 -2.83 -5.36 1.79
N ASN A 104 -2.99 -4.22 2.46
CA ASN A 104 -2.01 -3.12 2.41
C ASN A 104 -0.63 -3.55 2.96
N SER A 105 -0.61 -4.32 4.04
CA SER A 105 0.64 -4.84 4.61
C SER A 105 1.31 -5.85 3.68
N LEU A 106 0.53 -6.67 2.97
CA LEU A 106 1.03 -7.66 2.03
C LEU A 106 1.72 -7.00 0.83
N VAL A 107 1.10 -5.99 0.21
CA VAL A 107 1.72 -5.28 -0.93
C VAL A 107 3.02 -4.60 -0.52
N VAL A 108 3.04 -3.88 0.61
CA VAL A 108 4.24 -3.23 1.12
C VAL A 108 5.34 -4.25 1.41
N THR A 109 5.00 -5.38 2.04
CA THR A 109 5.95 -6.43 2.36
C THR A 109 6.57 -7.06 1.14
N LEU A 110 5.76 -7.38 0.12
CA LEU A 110 6.25 -7.97 -1.13
C LEU A 110 7.16 -6.99 -1.89
N ILE A 111 6.78 -5.71 -1.97
CA ILE A 111 7.60 -4.68 -2.62
C ILE A 111 8.93 -4.45 -1.89
N LEU A 112 8.91 -4.38 -0.55
CA LEU A 112 10.14 -4.25 0.24
C LEU A 112 11.00 -5.51 0.11
N HIS A 113 10.42 -6.71 0.03
CA HIS A 113 11.16 -7.94 -0.22
C HIS A 113 11.87 -7.90 -1.58
N VAL A 114 11.15 -7.54 -2.66
CA VAL A 114 11.74 -7.38 -3.99
C VAL A 114 12.84 -6.34 -3.99
N SER A 115 12.62 -5.20 -3.32
CA SER A 115 13.60 -4.13 -3.21
C SER A 115 14.87 -4.55 -2.47
N GLY A 116 14.74 -5.39 -1.43
CA GLY A 116 15.88 -6.02 -0.76
C GLY A 116 16.68 -6.94 -1.69
N GLN A 117 15.99 -7.75 -2.50
CA GLN A 117 16.65 -8.60 -3.50
C GLN A 117 17.39 -7.77 -4.56
N ILE A 118 16.79 -6.66 -5.01
CA ILE A 118 17.41 -5.72 -5.94
C ILE A 118 18.70 -5.12 -5.35
N ASP A 119 18.68 -4.69 -4.08
CA ASP A 119 19.87 -4.14 -3.42
C ASP A 119 21.01 -5.16 -3.34
N ILE A 120 20.69 -6.44 -3.18
CA ILE A 120 21.71 -7.50 -3.18
C ILE A 120 22.29 -7.74 -4.56
N ILE A 121 21.47 -7.71 -5.61
CA ILE A 121 21.97 -7.75 -6.99
C ILE A 121 22.89 -6.55 -7.23
N ARG A 122 22.51 -5.37 -6.76
CA ARG A 122 23.31 -4.14 -6.88
C ARG A 122 24.68 -4.30 -6.25
N GLN A 123 24.73 -4.77 -5.00
CA GLN A 123 26.00 -5.04 -4.30
C GLN A 123 26.83 -6.11 -5.02
N GLY A 124 26.18 -7.16 -5.52
CA GLY A 124 26.82 -8.20 -6.32
C GLY A 124 27.46 -7.67 -7.60
N LEU A 125 26.75 -6.80 -8.32
CA LEU A 125 27.25 -6.16 -9.54
C LEU A 125 28.47 -5.27 -9.26
N THR A 126 28.43 -4.47 -8.20
CA THR A 126 29.58 -3.65 -7.77
C THR A 126 30.78 -4.53 -7.41
N GLN A 127 30.56 -5.68 -6.75
CA GLN A 127 31.62 -6.61 -6.39
C GLN A 127 32.23 -7.32 -7.60
N VAL A 128 31.41 -7.75 -8.57
CA VAL A 128 31.90 -8.34 -9.83
C VAL A 128 32.72 -7.32 -10.61
N SER A 129 32.28 -6.07 -10.61
CA SER A 129 33.00 -5.00 -11.28
C SER A 129 34.38 -4.71 -10.70
N SER A 130 34.51 -4.68 -9.37
CA SER A 130 35.78 -4.36 -8.72
C SER A 130 36.81 -5.48 -8.86
N LYS A 131 36.36 -6.74 -9.01
CA LYS A 131 37.20 -7.91 -9.22
C LYS A 131 37.54 -8.19 -10.69
N SER A 132 37.07 -7.36 -11.62
CA SER A 132 37.12 -7.62 -13.07
C SER A 132 38.53 -7.81 -13.66
N TYR A 133 39.60 -7.49 -12.94
CA TYR A 133 40.98 -7.82 -13.30
C TYR A 133 41.29 -9.34 -13.29
N GLN A 134 40.53 -10.15 -12.55
CA GLN A 134 40.60 -11.62 -12.58
C GLN A 134 39.51 -12.18 -13.50
N SER A 135 39.84 -12.40 -14.77
CA SER A 135 38.88 -12.76 -15.83
C SER A 135 38.13 -14.10 -15.60
N SER A 136 38.67 -15.00 -14.78
CA SER A 136 38.13 -16.35 -14.61
C SER A 136 36.86 -16.44 -13.75
N SER A 137 36.58 -15.46 -12.87
CA SER A 137 35.41 -15.52 -11.98
C SER A 137 34.21 -14.68 -12.45
N PHE A 138 34.37 -13.83 -13.47
CA PHE A 138 33.30 -12.94 -13.94
C PHE A 138 32.06 -13.70 -14.44
N LEU A 139 32.25 -14.64 -15.37
CA LEU A 139 31.15 -15.37 -16.02
C LEU A 139 30.27 -16.16 -15.04
N PRO A 140 30.81 -16.96 -14.09
CA PRO A 140 29.97 -17.65 -13.13
C PRO A 140 29.25 -16.68 -12.18
N GLU A 141 29.92 -15.62 -11.70
CA GLU A 141 29.31 -14.65 -10.79
C GLU A 141 28.19 -13.84 -11.46
N ILE A 142 28.41 -13.31 -12.67
CA ILE A 142 27.40 -12.55 -13.41
C ILE A 142 26.21 -13.44 -13.80
N LYS A 143 26.45 -14.71 -14.14
CA LYS A 143 25.38 -15.67 -14.46
C LYS A 143 24.45 -15.86 -13.27
N VAL A 144 24.98 -15.99 -12.06
CA VAL A 144 24.17 -16.08 -10.83
C VAL A 144 23.34 -14.81 -10.64
N LEU A 145 23.92 -13.62 -10.83
CA LEU A 145 23.20 -12.35 -10.70
C LEU A 145 22.08 -12.21 -11.75
N ILE A 146 22.31 -12.63 -12.99
CA ILE A 146 21.29 -12.64 -14.06
C ILE A 146 20.14 -13.57 -13.70
N LEU A 147 20.43 -14.79 -13.21
CA LEU A 147 19.39 -15.72 -12.78
C LEU A 147 18.56 -15.16 -11.62
N LYS A 148 19.20 -14.47 -10.67
CA LYS A 148 18.49 -13.76 -9.60
C LYS A 148 17.61 -12.63 -10.14
N HIS A 149 18.12 -11.84 -11.08
CA HIS A 149 17.34 -10.76 -11.71
C HIS A 149 16.11 -11.32 -12.44
N GLN A 150 16.25 -12.43 -13.17
CA GLN A 150 15.13 -13.11 -13.81
C GLN A 150 14.08 -13.61 -12.80
N ARG A 151 14.51 -14.15 -11.66
CA ARG A 151 13.60 -14.56 -10.58
C ARG A 151 12.86 -13.35 -9.98
N ILE A 152 13.54 -12.22 -9.78
CA ILE A 152 12.93 -10.98 -9.32
C ILE A 152 11.87 -10.49 -10.31
N ILE A 153 12.20 -10.47 -11.60
CA ILE A 153 11.26 -10.10 -12.66
C ILE A 153 10.00 -10.96 -12.57
N SER A 154 10.16 -12.29 -12.54
CA SER A 154 9.01 -13.20 -12.44
C SER A 154 8.20 -13.00 -11.15
N LEU A 155 8.86 -12.73 -10.02
CA LEU A 155 8.16 -12.40 -8.78
C LEU A 155 7.39 -11.08 -8.89
N SER A 156 7.97 -10.06 -9.51
CA SER A 156 7.31 -8.78 -9.75
C SER A 156 6.12 -8.90 -10.70
N ASP A 157 6.24 -9.70 -11.76
CA ASP A 157 5.13 -9.98 -12.68
C ASP A 157 3.97 -10.68 -11.92
N ASN A 158 4.27 -11.66 -11.06
CA ASN A 158 3.26 -12.32 -10.22
C ASN A 158 2.60 -11.35 -9.21
N ILE A 159 3.38 -10.43 -8.62
CA ILE A 159 2.85 -9.39 -7.72
C ILE A 159 1.91 -8.46 -8.49
N GLU A 160 2.31 -8.05 -9.69
CA GLU A 160 1.52 -7.16 -10.52
C GLU A 160 0.22 -7.84 -10.98
N ASP A 161 0.26 -9.09 -11.40
CA ASP A 161 -0.96 -9.86 -11.73
C ASP A 161 -1.91 -10.02 -10.54
N LEU A 162 -1.38 -10.26 -9.34
CA LEU A 162 -2.17 -10.37 -8.11
C LEU A 162 -2.84 -9.05 -7.73
N PHE A 163 -2.07 -7.95 -7.74
CA PHE A 163 -2.54 -6.66 -7.23
C PHE A 163 -3.21 -5.77 -8.27
N SER A 164 -3.11 -6.07 -9.57
CA SER A 164 -3.61 -5.17 -10.61
C SER A 164 -5.12 -4.94 -10.51
N TRP A 165 -5.89 -6.02 -10.40
CA TRP A 165 -7.34 -5.93 -10.22
C TRP A 165 -7.75 -5.46 -8.83
N ILE A 166 -7.01 -5.86 -7.79
CA ILE A 166 -7.24 -5.41 -6.41
C ILE A 166 -7.10 -3.88 -6.33
N ALA A 167 -6.02 -3.34 -6.90
CA ALA A 167 -5.77 -1.91 -6.96
C ALA A 167 -6.85 -1.18 -7.76
N LEU A 168 -7.30 -1.72 -8.90
CA LEU A 168 -8.38 -1.09 -9.67
C LEU A 168 -9.66 -0.94 -8.83
N MET A 169 -10.11 -2.02 -8.20
CA MET A 169 -11.31 -2.00 -7.37
C MET A 169 -11.15 -1.09 -6.16
N GLN A 170 -9.97 -1.08 -5.53
CA GLN A 170 -9.64 -0.18 -4.43
C GLN A 170 -9.72 1.28 -4.85
N PHE A 171 -9.12 1.66 -5.98
CA PHE A 171 -9.10 3.05 -6.45
C PHE A 171 -10.48 3.54 -6.89
N LEU A 172 -11.28 2.70 -7.54
CA LEU A 172 -12.66 3.03 -7.88
C LEU A 172 -13.50 3.27 -6.61
N SER A 173 -13.40 2.37 -5.63
CA SER A 173 -14.08 2.51 -4.33
C SER A 173 -13.62 3.77 -3.59
N ASN A 174 -12.31 3.97 -3.45
CA ASN A 174 -11.73 5.11 -2.75
C ASN A 174 -12.14 6.43 -3.40
N THR A 175 -12.17 6.53 -4.73
CA THR A 175 -12.59 7.75 -5.43
C THR A 175 -14.04 8.11 -5.09
N LEU A 176 -14.95 7.14 -5.12
CA LEU A 176 -16.36 7.36 -4.79
C LEU A 176 -16.51 7.82 -3.33
N VAL A 177 -15.84 7.15 -2.40
CA VAL A 177 -15.93 7.49 -0.98
C VAL A 177 -15.31 8.86 -0.69
N ILE A 178 -14.15 9.18 -1.27
CA ILE A 178 -13.49 10.50 -1.16
C ILE A 178 -14.42 11.60 -1.66
N CYS A 179 -15.10 11.41 -2.80
CA CYS A 179 -16.05 12.39 -3.32
C CYS A 179 -17.22 12.62 -2.36
N CYS A 180 -17.86 11.55 -1.89
CA CYS A 180 -18.98 11.65 -0.94
C CYS A 180 -18.56 12.32 0.39
N LEU A 181 -17.40 11.95 0.94
CA LEU A 181 -16.86 12.56 2.16
C LEU A 181 -16.51 14.04 1.95
N GLY A 182 -15.93 14.38 0.80
CA GLY A 182 -15.62 15.76 0.44
C GLY A 182 -16.87 16.64 0.43
N CYS A 183 -17.96 16.18 -0.20
CA CYS A 183 -19.25 16.88 -0.17
C CYS A 183 -19.80 17.01 1.26
N MET A 184 -19.75 15.94 2.05
CA MET A 184 -20.20 15.96 3.45
C MET A 184 -19.42 16.97 4.29
N ILE A 185 -18.10 17.08 4.09
CA ILE A 185 -17.25 18.05 4.77
C ILE A 185 -17.70 19.47 4.42
N ILE A 186 -17.90 19.79 3.14
CA ILE A 186 -18.29 21.14 2.71
C ILE A 186 -19.68 21.52 3.27
N ILE A 187 -20.67 20.64 3.13
CA ILE A 187 -22.03 20.88 3.66
C ILE A 187 -21.99 21.11 5.17
N THR A 188 -21.21 20.31 5.90
CA THR A 188 -21.14 20.40 7.37
C THR A 188 -20.45 21.69 7.82
N ILE A 189 -19.42 22.17 7.11
CA ILE A 189 -18.77 23.46 7.40
C ILE A 189 -19.76 24.64 7.28
N GLY A 190 -20.68 24.58 6.32
CA GLY A 190 -21.74 25.60 6.16
C GLY A 190 -22.82 25.55 7.25
N SER A 191 -22.89 24.48 8.05
CA SER A 191 -23.88 24.29 9.11
C SER A 191 -23.26 24.50 10.50
N ASN A 192 -23.90 25.29 11.35
CA ASN A 192 -23.38 25.59 12.70
C ASN A 192 -23.58 24.44 13.71
N GLN A 193 -24.09 23.29 13.27
CA GLN A 193 -24.43 22.13 14.10
C GLN A 193 -23.82 20.85 13.51
N GLY A 194 -22.57 20.53 13.88
CA GLY A 194 -21.97 19.28 13.40
C GLY A 194 -20.50 19.04 13.67
N ALA A 195 -19.86 19.66 14.67
CA ALA A 195 -18.41 19.52 14.91
C ALA A 195 -17.95 18.03 14.97
N ILE A 196 -18.75 17.17 15.62
CA ILE A 196 -18.47 15.73 15.69
C ILE A 196 -18.52 15.05 14.31
N ILE A 197 -19.50 15.41 13.47
CA ILE A 197 -19.65 14.86 12.11
C ILE A 197 -18.49 15.35 11.24
N LEU A 198 -18.14 16.64 11.32
CA LEU A 198 -17.02 17.23 10.60
C LEU A 198 -15.69 16.55 10.94
N THR A 199 -15.39 16.40 12.23
CA THR A 199 -14.16 15.73 12.69
C THR A 199 -14.09 14.29 12.19
N LYS A 200 -15.19 13.52 12.27
CA LYS A 200 -15.23 12.15 11.76
C LYS A 200 -15.00 12.08 10.25
N SER A 201 -15.66 12.94 9.48
CA SER A 201 -15.53 12.96 8.02
C SER A 201 -14.11 13.31 7.57
N ILE A 202 -13.45 14.28 8.25
CA ILE A 202 -12.05 14.63 7.97
C ILE A 202 -11.12 13.47 8.28
N LEU A 203 -11.28 12.82 9.45
CA LEU A 203 -10.44 11.68 9.84
C LEU A 203 -10.55 10.53 8.83
N PHE A 204 -11.78 10.22 8.39
CA PHE A 204 -12.02 9.15 7.43
C PHE A 204 -11.50 9.51 6.03
N TYR A 205 -11.63 10.77 5.63
CA TYR A 205 -11.05 11.29 4.38
C TYR A 205 -9.52 11.11 4.35
N VAL A 206 -8.83 11.48 5.44
CA VAL A 206 -7.38 11.32 5.56
C VAL A 206 -6.99 9.84 5.54
N ALA A 207 -7.74 8.98 6.23
CA ALA A 207 -7.46 7.54 6.28
C ALA A 207 -7.53 6.88 4.89
N ILE A 208 -8.60 7.12 4.14
CA ILE A 208 -8.78 6.55 2.79
C ILE A 208 -7.75 7.12 1.80
N THR A 209 -7.43 8.41 1.92
CA THR A 209 -6.39 9.03 1.11
C THR A 209 -5.02 8.42 1.38
N LEU A 210 -4.69 8.16 2.66
CA LEU A 210 -3.45 7.51 3.05
C LEU A 210 -3.36 6.08 2.50
N GLU A 211 -4.47 5.35 2.50
CA GLU A 211 -4.54 4.01 1.91
C GLU A 211 -4.23 4.04 0.41
N ALA A 212 -4.87 4.92 -0.35
CA ALA A 212 -4.57 5.10 -1.78
C ALA A 212 -3.10 5.49 -2.00
N PHE A 213 -2.56 6.35 -1.13
CA PHE A 213 -1.15 6.75 -1.17
C PHE A 213 -0.19 5.58 -0.98
N VAL A 214 -0.48 4.64 -0.07
CA VAL A 214 0.37 3.46 0.17
C VAL A 214 0.57 2.62 -1.09
N PHE A 215 -0.50 2.38 -1.85
CA PHE A 215 -0.43 1.64 -3.12
C PHE A 215 0.43 2.37 -4.17
N CYS A 216 0.20 3.66 -4.37
CA CYS A 216 0.97 4.47 -5.32
C CYS A 216 2.45 4.59 -4.91
N PHE A 217 2.71 4.76 -3.61
CA PHE A 217 4.07 4.79 -3.08
C PHE A 217 4.79 3.46 -3.29
N ALA A 218 4.10 2.33 -3.05
CA ALA A 218 4.68 1.01 -3.27
C ALA A 218 5.04 0.78 -4.75
N GLY A 219 4.17 1.16 -5.69
CA GLY A 219 4.43 1.07 -7.13
C GLY A 219 5.59 1.97 -7.58
N GLU A 220 5.61 3.23 -7.14
CA GLU A 220 6.69 4.18 -7.40
C GLU A 220 8.04 3.66 -6.85
N TYR A 221 8.02 3.18 -5.61
CA TYR A 221 9.22 2.67 -4.94
C TYR A 221 9.80 1.46 -5.68
N LEU A 222 8.96 0.51 -6.11
CA LEU A 222 9.39 -0.64 -6.91
C LEU A 222 10.01 -0.20 -8.24
N SER A 223 9.34 0.72 -8.94
CA SER A 223 9.78 1.26 -10.24
C SER A 223 11.16 1.93 -10.12
N ALA A 224 11.32 2.80 -9.13
CA ALA A 224 12.58 3.48 -8.85
C ALA A 224 13.69 2.50 -8.48
N LYS A 225 13.40 1.52 -7.61
CA LYS A 225 14.37 0.46 -7.24
C LYS A 225 14.79 -0.38 -8.43
N SER A 226 13.85 -0.79 -9.29
CA SER A 226 14.14 -1.55 -10.50
C SER A 226 15.13 -0.82 -11.42
N LYS A 227 14.96 0.50 -11.59
CA LYS A 227 15.85 1.31 -12.44
C LYS A 227 17.28 1.37 -11.92
N SER A 228 17.45 1.36 -10.58
CA SER A 228 18.76 1.44 -9.94
C SER A 228 19.73 0.29 -10.28
N ILE A 229 19.23 -0.83 -10.81
CA ILE A 229 20.08 -1.90 -11.33
C ILE A 229 20.88 -1.41 -12.54
N ALA A 230 20.22 -0.74 -13.48
CA ALA A 230 20.88 -0.20 -14.67
C ALA A 230 21.95 0.83 -14.28
N ASP A 231 21.61 1.72 -13.34
CA ASP A 231 22.52 2.74 -12.82
C ASP A 231 23.77 2.10 -12.19
N ALA A 232 23.60 1.05 -11.39
CA ALA A 232 24.74 0.36 -10.78
C ALA A 232 25.63 -0.40 -11.77
N VAL A 233 25.08 -0.91 -12.87
CA VAL A 233 25.90 -1.47 -13.95
C VAL A 233 26.63 -0.36 -14.71
N TYR A 234 26.00 0.79 -14.91
CA TYR A 234 26.60 1.93 -15.59
C TYR A 234 27.76 2.54 -14.78
N GLU A 235 27.59 2.64 -13.46
CA GLU A 235 28.61 3.11 -12.50
C GLU A 235 29.74 2.09 -12.27
N SER A 236 29.64 0.91 -12.86
CA SER A 236 30.69 -0.11 -12.79
C SER A 236 31.93 0.29 -13.61
N VAL A 237 33.07 -0.32 -13.31
CA VAL A 237 34.36 -0.14 -14.00
C VAL A 237 34.37 -0.90 -15.34
N TRP A 238 33.29 -0.79 -16.13
CA TRP A 238 33.08 -1.54 -17.38
C TRP A 238 34.14 -1.22 -18.44
N TYR A 239 34.75 -0.04 -18.40
CA TYR A 239 35.80 0.37 -19.33
C TYR A 239 37.11 -0.42 -19.17
N ASN A 240 37.31 -1.11 -18.03
CA ASN A 240 38.44 -2.01 -17.81
C ASN A 240 38.11 -3.48 -18.13
N MET A 241 36.89 -3.77 -18.61
CA MET A 241 36.44 -5.13 -18.90
C MET A 241 36.68 -5.50 -20.36
N THR A 242 36.72 -6.81 -20.63
CA THR A 242 36.83 -7.33 -22.00
C THR A 242 35.55 -7.05 -22.81
N PRO A 243 35.62 -6.95 -24.15
CA PRO A 243 34.45 -6.69 -24.98
C PRO A 243 33.28 -7.67 -24.79
N SER A 244 33.56 -8.94 -24.48
CA SER A 244 32.51 -9.95 -24.20
C SER A 244 31.79 -9.68 -22.88
N GLN A 245 32.51 -9.25 -21.85
CA GLN A 245 31.94 -8.86 -20.55
C GLN A 245 31.10 -7.59 -20.70
N CYS A 246 31.58 -6.58 -21.43
CA CYS A 246 30.83 -5.36 -21.72
C CYS A 246 29.50 -5.64 -22.44
N ARG A 247 29.50 -6.54 -23.43
CA ARG A 247 28.26 -6.96 -24.11
C ARG A 247 27.26 -7.61 -23.15
N THR A 248 27.74 -8.40 -22.19
CA THR A 248 26.88 -9.02 -21.18
C THR A 248 26.25 -7.97 -20.27
N LEU A 249 27.04 -7.00 -19.79
CA LEU A 249 26.54 -5.90 -18.96
C LEU A 249 25.56 -5.00 -19.71
N LEU A 250 25.79 -4.76 -21.00
CA LEU A 250 24.86 -4.00 -21.84
C LEU A 250 23.47 -4.66 -21.88
N LEU A 251 23.40 -5.98 -22.00
CA LEU A 251 22.12 -6.70 -21.96
C LEU A 251 21.41 -6.54 -20.61
N VAL A 252 22.17 -6.53 -19.50
CA VAL A 252 21.61 -6.27 -18.17
C VAL A 252 21.02 -4.86 -18.10
N ILE A 253 21.75 -3.83 -18.57
CA ILE A 253 21.26 -2.45 -18.63
C ILE A 253 19.97 -2.35 -19.44
N VAL A 254 19.97 -2.86 -20.67
CA VAL A 254 18.79 -2.81 -21.57
C VAL A 254 17.60 -3.50 -20.93
N ARG A 255 17.80 -4.65 -20.26
CA ARG A 255 16.71 -5.33 -19.56
C ARG A 255 16.22 -4.54 -18.34
N SER A 256 17.12 -3.96 -17.56
CA SER A 256 16.78 -3.19 -16.34
C SER A 256 16.10 -1.86 -16.63
N GLN A 257 16.24 -1.30 -17.84
CA GLN A 257 15.51 -0.10 -18.26
C GLN A 257 13.99 -0.34 -18.41
N LYS A 258 13.57 -1.58 -18.67
CA LYS A 258 12.15 -1.96 -18.54
C LYS A 258 11.81 -2.11 -17.05
N ARG A 259 11.31 -1.00 -16.48
CA ARG A 259 10.91 -0.89 -15.07
C ARG A 259 9.90 -1.96 -14.66
N LEU A 260 10.04 -2.44 -13.43
CA LEU A 260 9.04 -3.25 -12.75
C LEU A 260 8.02 -2.31 -12.10
N THR A 261 6.76 -2.36 -12.52
CA THR A 261 5.68 -1.50 -12.00
C THR A 261 4.52 -2.35 -11.51
N ILE A 262 3.66 -1.76 -10.68
CA ILE A 262 2.32 -2.28 -10.43
C ILE A 262 1.35 -1.36 -11.16
N THR A 263 0.31 -1.92 -11.78
CA THR A 263 -0.73 -1.17 -12.48
C THR A 263 -2.07 -1.28 -11.76
N ALA A 264 -2.97 -0.32 -11.95
CA ALA A 264 -4.40 -0.49 -11.68
C ALA A 264 -5.08 -1.01 -12.95
N GLY A 265 -5.53 -2.27 -12.92
CA GLY A 265 -6.28 -2.90 -14.00
C GLY A 265 -5.55 -2.97 -15.35
N LYS A 266 -4.22 -2.96 -15.37
CA LYS A 266 -3.37 -2.86 -16.58
C LYS A 266 -3.55 -1.56 -17.38
N VAL A 267 -4.26 -0.56 -16.85
CA VAL A 267 -4.55 0.70 -17.55
C VAL A 267 -3.61 1.82 -17.09
N ILE A 268 -3.40 1.93 -15.78
CA ILE A 268 -2.69 3.06 -15.16
C ILE A 268 -1.57 2.53 -14.27
N ASP A 269 -0.35 3.05 -14.43
CA ASP A 269 0.75 2.76 -13.49
C ASP A 269 0.43 3.33 -12.11
N LEU A 270 0.60 2.52 -11.05
CA LEU A 270 0.54 2.99 -9.67
C LEU A 270 1.80 3.80 -9.38
N SER A 271 1.68 5.12 -9.51
CA SER A 271 2.75 6.10 -9.29
C SER A 271 2.26 7.26 -8.43
N LEU A 272 3.19 8.06 -7.92
CA LEU A 272 2.84 9.30 -7.20
C LEU A 272 2.17 10.33 -8.11
N GLU A 273 2.48 10.30 -9.40
CA GLU A 273 1.78 11.08 -10.42
C GLU A 273 0.33 10.61 -10.57
N GLY A 274 0.09 9.31 -10.64
CA GLY A 274 -1.25 8.71 -10.68
C GLY A 274 -2.09 9.09 -9.46
N PHE A 275 -1.50 9.02 -8.25
CA PHE A 275 -2.14 9.49 -7.02
C PHE A 275 -2.57 10.97 -7.12
N THR A 276 -1.67 11.82 -7.57
CA THR A 276 -1.94 13.27 -7.71
C THR A 276 -3.07 13.52 -8.71
N SER A 277 -3.13 12.75 -9.81
CA SER A 277 -4.20 12.83 -10.80
C SER A 277 -5.56 12.46 -10.19
N VAL A 278 -5.64 11.37 -9.42
CA VAL A 278 -6.87 10.93 -8.73
C VAL A 278 -7.33 11.97 -7.71
N MET A 279 -6.41 12.58 -6.95
CA MET A 279 -6.76 13.63 -6.00
C MET A 279 -7.31 14.88 -6.69
N LYS A 280 -6.71 15.30 -7.81
CA LYS A 280 -7.21 16.42 -8.62
C LYS A 280 -8.59 16.13 -9.22
N ALA A 281 -8.80 14.92 -9.72
CA ALA A 281 -10.10 14.50 -10.25
C ALA A 281 -11.17 14.53 -9.15
N SER A 282 -10.87 13.97 -7.97
CA SER A 282 -11.78 13.96 -6.81
C SER A 282 -12.15 15.38 -6.36
N ALA A 283 -11.17 16.29 -6.24
CA ALA A 283 -11.43 17.69 -5.91
C ALA A 283 -12.31 18.39 -6.97
N SER A 284 -12.11 18.07 -8.26
CA SER A 284 -12.93 18.60 -9.35
C SER A 284 -14.38 18.12 -9.24
N TYR A 285 -14.60 16.82 -8.99
CA TYR A 285 -15.94 16.26 -8.78
C TYR A 285 -16.65 16.83 -7.56
N ILE A 286 -15.93 16.98 -6.44
CA ILE A 286 -16.45 17.64 -5.23
C ILE A 286 -16.92 19.07 -5.57
N SER A 287 -16.13 19.83 -6.34
CA SER A 287 -16.48 21.20 -6.75
C SER A 287 -17.75 21.24 -7.60
N VAL A 288 -17.90 20.31 -8.55
CA VAL A 288 -19.09 20.20 -9.39
C VAL A 288 -20.32 19.82 -8.56
N LEU A 289 -20.20 18.81 -7.70
CA LEU A 289 -21.30 18.36 -6.83
C LEU A 289 -21.76 19.48 -5.90
N HIS A 290 -20.83 20.26 -5.35
CA HIS A 290 -21.14 21.43 -4.54
C HIS A 290 -21.76 22.59 -5.34
N ALA A 291 -21.41 22.75 -6.62
CA ALA A 291 -22.06 23.77 -7.46
C ALA A 291 -23.49 23.39 -7.85
N MET A 292 -23.80 22.08 -7.90
CA MET A 292 -25.13 21.57 -8.26
C MET A 292 -26.12 21.53 -7.10
N TYR A 293 -25.65 21.53 -5.85
CA TYR A 293 -26.47 21.41 -4.64
C TYR A 293 -26.18 22.56 -3.68
#